data_AF-A0A6C0G4H3-F1
#
_entry.id   AF-A0A6C0G4H3-F1
#
_cell.length_a   1.000
_cell.length_b   1.000
_cell.length_c   1.000
_cell.angle_alpha   90.00
_cell.angle_beta   90.00
_cell.angle_gamma   90.00
#
_symmetry.space_group_name_H-M   'P 1'
#
loop_
_entity.id
_entity.type
_entity.pdbx_description
1 polymer ?
#
loop_
_entity_poly.entity_id
_entity_poly.type
_entity_poly.pdbx_seq_one_letter_code
_entity_poly.pdbx_strand_id
1 'polypeptide(L)'
;MSSALQSGGYPASWLQPMLELAARESSFNSSAKNSKSSASGLFQFLDSTRSAYGGNSVNWSDPTQQALAAAKYIKDRYGDPVKALQFWDANKWY
;
A
#
# COMPACT_ATOMS: atom_id res chain seq x y z
N MET A 1 2.10 5.74 8.44
CA MET A 1 1.99 6.37 7.10
C MET A 1 2.93 7.56 6.94
N SER A 2 2.75 8.66 7.69
CA SER A 2 3.61 9.85 7.56
C SER A 2 5.11 9.55 7.73
N SER A 3 5.47 8.78 8.77
CA SER A 3 6.85 8.29 8.99
C SER A 3 7.40 7.47 7.82
N ALA A 4 6.58 6.61 7.21
CA ALA A 4 6.97 5.80 6.06
C ALA A 4 7.24 6.67 4.82
N LEU A 5 6.38 7.66 4.57
CA LEU A 5 6.55 8.59 3.45
C LEU A 5 7.81 9.44 3.62
N GLN A 6 8.05 9.94 4.83
CA GLN A 6 9.27 10.69 5.15
C GLN A 6 10.53 9.83 4.98
N SER A 7 10.53 8.61 5.53
CA SER A 7 11.65 7.67 5.40
C SER A 7 11.96 7.30 3.94
N GLY A 8 10.91 7.14 3.13
CA GLY A 8 11.05 6.84 1.70
C GLY A 8 11.31 8.05 0.79
N GLY A 9 11.38 9.26 1.33
CA GLY A 9 11.59 10.48 0.54
C GLY A 9 10.40 10.85 -0.35
N TYR A 10 9.19 10.48 0.03
CA TYR A 10 7.96 10.79 -0.73
C TYR A 10 7.38 12.15 -0.29
N PRO A 11 6.78 12.92 -1.20
CA PRO A 11 6.15 14.20 -0.87
C PRO A 11 5.05 14.06 0.19
N ALA A 12 4.91 15.06 1.07
CA ALA A 12 3.85 15.07 2.09
C ALA A 12 2.44 15.01 1.48
N SER A 13 2.27 15.50 0.24
CA SER A 13 1.01 15.40 -0.51
C SER A 13 0.56 13.97 -0.79
N TRP A 14 1.45 12.98 -0.67
CA TRP A 14 1.11 11.56 -0.80
C TRP A 14 0.30 11.04 0.39
N LEU A 15 0.34 11.73 1.54
CA LEU A 15 -0.27 11.25 2.77
C LEU A 15 -1.78 11.00 2.61
N GLN A 16 -2.51 11.99 2.10
CA GLN A 16 -3.97 11.90 2.00
C GLN A 16 -4.44 10.75 1.08
N PRO A 17 -3.99 10.64 -0.19
CA PRO A 17 -4.43 9.55 -1.05
C PRO A 17 -3.93 8.17 -0.59
N MET A 18 -2.77 8.08 0.07
CA MET A 18 -2.30 6.84 0.69
C MET A 18 -3.19 6.39 1.87
N LEU A 19 -3.66 7.33 2.69
CA LEU A 19 -4.62 7.04 3.76
C LEU A 19 -5.95 6.55 3.19
N GLU A 20 -6.44 7.17 2.11
CA GLU A 20 -7.67 6.77 1.44
C GLU A 20 -7.57 5.34 0.87
N LEU A 21 -6.46 5.00 0.20
CA LEU A 21 -6.21 3.64 -0.25
C LEU A 21 -6.19 2.64 0.92
N ALA A 22 -5.45 2.94 2.00
CA ALA A 22 -5.42 2.06 3.17
C ALA A 22 -6.79 1.90 3.86
N ALA A 23 -7.60 2.96 3.87
CA ALA A 23 -8.97 2.90 4.38
C ALA A 23 -9.84 1.95 3.54
N ARG A 24 -9.74 2.04 2.22
CA ARG A 24 -10.52 1.23 1.27
C ARG A 24 -10.09 -0.23 1.23
N GLU A 25 -8.79 -0.47 1.30
CA GLU A 25 -8.23 -1.82 1.21
C GLU A 25 -8.43 -2.61 2.50
N SER A 26 -8.27 -1.99 3.68
CA SER A 26 -8.27 -2.75 4.93
C SER A 26 -8.94 -2.07 6.11
N SER A 27 -9.57 -0.91 5.93
CA SER A 27 -10.05 -0.08 7.04
C SER A 27 -8.94 0.20 8.06
N PHE A 28 -7.73 0.45 7.58
CA PHE A 28 -6.50 0.64 8.36
C PHE A 28 -6.04 -0.58 9.18
N ASN A 29 -6.62 -1.77 8.97
CA ASN A 29 -6.17 -2.99 9.63
C ASN A 29 -4.94 -3.57 8.92
N SER A 30 -3.76 -3.43 9.52
CA SER A 30 -2.50 -3.97 8.98
C SER A 30 -2.40 -5.50 9.03
N SER A 31 -3.33 -6.16 9.71
CA SER A 31 -3.44 -7.61 9.82
C SER A 31 -4.59 -8.19 9.00
N ALA A 32 -5.28 -7.37 8.19
CA ALA A 32 -6.39 -7.82 7.35
C ALA A 32 -5.95 -8.94 6.40
N LYS A 33 -6.78 -9.97 6.25
CA LYS A 33 -6.57 -11.09 5.33
C LYS A 33 -7.84 -11.33 4.53
N ASN A 34 -7.70 -11.41 3.21
CA ASN A 34 -8.78 -11.83 2.34
C ASN A 34 -8.94 -13.36 2.40
N SER A 35 -10.17 -13.88 2.48
CA SER A 35 -10.43 -15.33 2.51
C SER A 35 -10.46 -15.98 1.14
N LYS A 36 -10.52 -15.20 0.07
CA LYS A 36 -10.69 -15.65 -1.32
C LYS A 36 -9.44 -15.44 -2.18
N SER A 37 -8.42 -14.76 -1.67
CA SER A 37 -7.17 -14.47 -2.37
C SER A 37 -6.00 -14.36 -1.39
N SER A 38 -4.79 -14.18 -1.89
CA SER A 38 -3.61 -13.89 -1.06
C SER A 38 -3.51 -12.43 -0.60
N ALA A 39 -4.48 -11.59 -0.95
CA ALA A 39 -4.49 -10.19 -0.55
C ALA A 39 -4.47 -10.04 0.97
N SER A 40 -3.49 -9.31 1.48
CA SER A 40 -3.33 -9.14 2.92
C SER A 40 -2.57 -7.88 3.32
N GLY A 41 -2.80 -7.45 4.55
CA GLY A 41 -2.20 -6.26 5.16
C GLY A 41 -2.94 -4.97 4.83
N LEU A 42 -2.32 -3.86 5.23
CA LEU A 42 -2.83 -2.49 5.16
C LEU A 42 -3.23 -2.06 3.74
N PHE A 43 -2.55 -2.62 2.75
CA PHE A 43 -2.71 -2.28 1.33
C PHE A 43 -3.14 -3.48 0.48
N GLN A 44 -3.55 -4.57 1.14
CA GLN A 44 -4.08 -5.80 0.52
C GLN A 44 -3.22 -6.37 -0.62
N PHE A 45 -1.89 -6.28 -0.50
CA PHE A 45 -0.98 -6.86 -1.47
C PHE A 45 -1.15 -8.37 -1.59
N LEU A 46 -1.20 -8.84 -2.83
CA LEU A 46 -1.04 -10.26 -3.17
C LEU A 46 0.38 -10.73 -2.84
N ASP A 47 0.55 -12.03 -2.65
CA ASP A 47 1.88 -12.62 -2.40
C ASP A 47 2.90 -12.30 -3.50
N SER A 48 2.46 -12.20 -4.76
CA SER A 48 3.30 -11.79 -5.89
C SER A 48 3.81 -10.35 -5.72
N THR A 49 2.93 -9.42 -5.32
CA THR A 49 3.31 -8.03 -5.05
C THR A 49 4.23 -7.95 -3.83
N ARG A 50 3.94 -8.71 -2.77
CA ARG A 50 4.83 -8.78 -1.59
C ARG A 50 6.22 -9.26 -1.97
N SER A 51 6.31 -10.34 -2.75
CA SER A 51 7.58 -10.88 -3.25
C SER A 51 8.38 -9.84 -4.04
N ALA A 52 7.73 -9.13 -4.97
CA ALA A 52 8.38 -8.13 -5.82
C ALA A 52 8.82 -6.85 -5.08
N TYR A 53 8.09 -6.44 -4.04
CA TYR A 53 8.27 -5.12 -3.38
C TYR A 53 8.84 -5.19 -1.96
N GLY A 54 9.32 -6.35 -1.53
CA GLY A 54 9.99 -6.47 -0.24
C GLY A 54 10.29 -7.89 0.21
N GLY A 55 9.58 -8.89 -0.31
CA GLY A 55 9.75 -10.29 0.07
C GLY A 55 9.93 -10.47 1.58
N ASN A 56 11.04 -11.11 1.96
CA ASN A 56 11.41 -11.34 3.36
C ASN A 56 12.11 -10.16 4.03
N SER A 57 12.50 -9.11 3.30
CA SER A 57 13.14 -7.93 3.89
C SER A 57 12.14 -6.95 4.52
N VAL A 58 10.85 -7.10 4.24
CA VAL A 58 9.77 -6.31 4.82
C VAL A 58 9.12 -7.10 5.95
N ASN A 59 9.02 -6.50 7.12
CA ASN A 59 8.14 -7.01 8.18
C ASN A 59 6.67 -6.73 7.81
N TRP A 60 6.00 -7.72 7.24
CA TRP A 60 4.58 -7.61 6.86
C TRP A 60 3.61 -7.57 8.05
N SER A 61 4.08 -7.52 9.29
CA SER A 61 3.26 -7.21 10.47
C SER A 61 3.39 -5.74 10.91
N ASP A 62 4.36 -4.99 10.38
CA ASP A 62 4.62 -3.59 10.70
C ASP A 62 3.91 -2.66 9.70
N PRO A 63 2.90 -1.85 10.13
CA PRO A 63 2.17 -0.96 9.23
C PRO A 63 3.05 0.11 8.57
N THR A 64 4.16 0.51 9.20
CA THR A 64 5.09 1.49 8.63
C THR A 64 5.86 0.88 7.47
N GLN A 65 6.33 -0.36 7.62
CA GLN A 65 7.04 -1.05 6.53
C GLN A 65 6.11 -1.43 5.39
N GLN A 66 4.87 -1.85 5.69
CA GLN A 66 3.85 -2.06 4.68
C GLN A 66 3.57 -0.77 3.87
N ALA A 67 3.45 0.37 4.55
CA ALA A 67 3.25 1.67 3.89
C ALA A 67 4.43 2.10 3.02
N LEU A 68 5.67 1.79 3.44
CA LEU A 68 6.86 2.08 2.64
C LEU A 68 6.90 1.23 1.37
N ALA A 69 6.60 -0.07 1.48
CA ALA A 69 6.48 -0.96 0.33
C ALA A 69 5.34 -0.52 -0.61
N ALA A 70 4.20 -0.08 -0.04
CA ALA A 70 3.08 0.44 -0.81
C ALA A 70 3.42 1.71 -1.58
N ALA A 71 4.13 2.66 -0.96
CA ALA A 71 4.58 3.87 -1.63
C ALA A 71 5.51 3.55 -2.82
N LYS A 72 6.42 2.58 -2.67
CA LYS A 72 7.28 2.11 -3.76
C LYS A 72 6.47 1.50 -4.90
N TYR A 73 5.56 0.58 -4.60
CA TYR A 73 4.67 -0.04 -5.59
C TYR A 73 3.84 1.00 -6.34
N ILE A 74 3.23 1.94 -5.61
CA ILE A 74 2.40 2.99 -6.19
C ILE A 74 3.22 3.89 -7.12
N LYS A 75 4.44 4.26 -6.71
CA LYS A 75 5.35 5.01 -7.57
C LYS A 75 5.67 4.26 -8.85
N ASP A 76 6.02 2.99 -8.75
CA ASP A 76 6.48 2.19 -9.89
C ASP A 76 5.33 1.87 -10.87
N ARG A 77 4.11 1.63 -10.35
CA ARG A 77 2.95 1.24 -11.17
C ARG A 77 2.11 2.42 -11.66
N TYR A 78 1.90 3.43 -10.82
CA TYR A 78 0.98 4.54 -11.07
C TYR A 78 1.68 5.89 -11.23
N GLY A 79 2.93 6.01 -10.79
CA GLY A 79 3.68 7.26 -10.71
C GLY A 79 3.39 8.03 -9.42
N ASP A 80 2.14 8.07 -8.96
CA ASP A 80 1.73 8.75 -7.73
C ASP A 80 0.43 8.13 -7.13
N PRO A 81 0.14 8.37 -5.84
CA PRO A 81 -1.03 7.80 -5.17
C PRO A 81 -2.36 8.43 -5.60
N VAL A 82 -2.36 9.60 -6.23
CA VAL A 82 -3.59 10.19 -6.79
C VAL A 82 -4.04 9.36 -7.99
N LYS A 83 -3.13 8.98 -8.87
CA LYS A 83 -3.40 8.09 -10.01
C LYS A 83 -3.79 6.68 -9.56
N ALA A 84 -3.15 6.15 -8.51
CA ALA A 84 -3.56 4.88 -7.92
C ALA A 84 -4.99 4.95 -7.37
N LEU A 85 -5.35 6.04 -6.70
CA LEU A 85 -6.71 6.24 -6.18
C LEU A 85 -7.75 6.39 -7.30
N GLN A 86 -7.44 7.13 -8.36
CA GLN A 86 -8.29 7.24 -9.56
C GLN A 86 -8.49 5.87 -10.22
N PHE A 87 -7.43 5.08 -10.32
CA PHE A 87 -7.51 3.72 -10.84
C PHE A 87 -8.41 2.84 -9.96
N TRP A 88 -8.25 2.93 -8.64
CA TRP A 88 -9.11 2.24 -7.68
C TRP A 88 -10.58 2.65 -7.81
N ASP A 89 -10.87 3.94 -7.99
CA ASP A 89 -12.23 4.44 -8.18
C ASP A 89 -12.93 3.78 -9.36
N ALA A 90 -12.21 3.50 -10.44
CA ALA A 90 -12.74 2.83 -11.62
C ALA A 90 -12.81 1.30 -11.47
N ASN A 91 -11.84 0.68 -10.79
CA ASN A 91 -11.62 -0.77 -10.87
C ASN A 91 -11.87 -1.55 -9.57
N LYS A 92 -11.87 -0.87 -8.41
CA LYS A 92 -11.94 -1.45 -7.05
C LYS A 92 -10.75 -2.36 -6.70
N TRP A 93 -9.63 -2.10 -7.35
CA TRP A 93 -8.30 -2.64 -7.04
C TRP A 93 -7.25 -1.65 -7.55
N TYR A 94 -5.99 -1.84 -7.15
CA TYR A 94 -4.84 -1.09 -7.66
C TYR A 94 -3.56 -1.95 -7.52
#